data_AF-A0A8D8K8K5-F1
#
_entry.id   AF-A0A8D8K8K5-F1
#
_cell.length_a   1.000
_cell.length_b   1.000
_cell.length_c   1.000
_cell.angle_alpha   90.00
_cell.angle_beta   90.00
_cell.angle_gamma   90.00
#
_symmetry.space_group_name_H-M   'P 1'
#
loop_
_entity.id
_entity.type
_entity.pdbx_description
1 polymer ?
#
loop_
_entity_poly.entity_id
_entity_poly.type
_entity_poly.pdbx_seq_one_letter_code
_entity_poly.pdbx_strand_id
1 'polypeptide(L)'
;VYLWDLDHGFAGVILIKKAGDGSKKIKGCWDSIHVVEVQEKSSGRTAHYKLTSTVMLWLQTTKTGSGTMNLGGSLTRQMEKDETVSESSPHIANIGRLVEEMENKI
;
A
#
# COMPACT_ATOMS: atom_id res chain seq x y z
N VAL A 1 -10.70 -1.27 -2.45
CA VAL A 1 -9.82 -1.83 -3.51
C VAL A 1 -10.53 -1.61 -4.82
N TYR A 2 -9.84 -1.12 -5.85
CA TYR A 2 -10.39 -0.92 -7.19
C TYR A 2 -9.45 -1.55 -8.20
N LEU A 3 -10.00 -2.27 -9.19
CA LEU A 3 -9.25 -2.95 -10.25
C LEU A 3 -9.68 -2.41 -11.61
N TRP A 4 -8.78 -2.48 -12.59
CA TRP A 4 -9.06 -2.15 -13.99
C TRP A 4 -8.23 -3.03 -14.93
N ASP A 5 -8.79 -3.33 -16.10
CA ASP A 5 -8.15 -4.17 -17.11
C ASP A 5 -7.02 -3.43 -17.83
N LEU A 6 -6.03 -4.20 -18.29
CA LEU A 6 -4.96 -3.78 -19.20
C LEU A 6 -4.95 -4.71 -20.42
N ASP A 7 -4.24 -4.35 -21.48
CA ASP A 7 -4.12 -5.21 -22.68
C ASP A 7 -3.52 -6.59 -22.36
N HIS A 8 -2.60 -6.66 -21.39
CA HIS A 8 -1.85 -7.86 -21.01
C HIS A 8 -1.85 -8.12 -19.49
N GLY A 9 -3.03 -8.01 -18.87
CA GLY A 9 -3.24 -8.32 -17.47
C GLY A 9 -4.21 -7.32 -16.83
N PHE A 10 -3.92 -6.89 -15.61
CA PHE A 10 -4.76 -5.92 -14.90
C PHE A 10 -3.94 -5.08 -13.95
N ALA A 11 -4.51 -3.99 -13.48
CA ALA A 11 -3.93 -3.22 -12.39
C ALA A 11 -4.97 -2.95 -11.31
N GLY A 12 -4.48 -2.54 -10.15
CA GLY A 12 -5.31 -2.33 -8.98
C GLY A 12 -4.75 -1.29 -8.03
N VAL A 13 -5.65 -0.69 -7.27
CA VAL A 13 -5.29 0.18 -6.14
C VAL A 13 -5.91 -0.33 -4.84
N ILE A 14 -5.07 -0.49 -3.83
CA ILE A 14 -5.45 -0.79 -2.44
C ILE A 14 -5.30 0.51 -1.66
N LEU A 15 -6.38 0.90 -0.97
CA LEU A 15 -6.46 2.13 -0.20
C LEU A 15 -6.78 1.77 1.25
N ILE A 16 -5.95 2.23 2.18
CA ILE A 16 -6.16 2.04 3.62
C ILE A 16 -6.13 3.42 4.25
N LYS A 17 -7.14 3.74 5.06
CA LYS A 17 -7.19 4.97 5.85
C LYS A 17 -7.46 4.63 7.30
N LYS A 18 -6.56 5.07 8.18
CA LYS A 18 -6.72 4.96 9.63
C LYS A 18 -6.55 6.32 10.27
N ALA A 19 -7.67 6.91 10.70
CA ALA A 19 -7.65 8.05 11.60
C ALA A 19 -7.43 7.57 13.05
N GLY A 20 -6.64 8.31 13.82
CA GLY A 20 -6.53 8.14 15.26
C GLY A 20 -7.86 8.43 15.96
N ASP A 21 -8.01 7.91 17.17
CA ASP A 21 -9.21 8.10 18.01
C ASP A 21 -9.46 9.56 18.45
N GLY A 22 -8.53 10.46 18.11
CA GLY A 22 -8.71 11.90 18.27
C GLY A 22 -8.66 12.33 19.73
N SER A 23 -7.89 11.65 20.60
CA SER A 23 -7.56 12.22 21.91
C SER A 23 -7.18 13.70 21.74
N LYS A 24 -7.79 14.62 22.51
CA LYS A 24 -7.74 16.08 22.25
C LYS A 24 -6.32 16.65 22.08
N LYS A 25 -5.30 15.92 22.55
CA LYS A 25 -3.89 16.33 22.55
C LYS A 25 -3.06 15.72 21.43
N ILE A 26 -3.50 14.62 20.79
CA ILE A 26 -2.76 13.95 19.72
C ILE A 26 -3.75 13.51 18.64
N LYS A 27 -3.64 14.13 17.46
CA LYS A 27 -4.35 13.73 16.24
C LYS A 27 -3.36 13.03 15.32
N GLY A 28 -3.81 11.98 14.66
CA GLY A 28 -3.01 11.22 13.72
C GLY A 28 -3.85 10.68 12.58
N CYS A 29 -3.26 10.58 11.40
CA CYS A 29 -3.86 9.92 10.25
C CYS A 29 -2.80 9.15 9.47
N TRP A 30 -3.12 7.91 9.14
CA TRP A 30 -2.34 7.04 8.27
C TRP A 30 -3.15 6.77 7.00
N ASP A 31 -2.58 7.07 5.85
CA ASP A 31 -3.17 6.82 4.55
C ASP A 31 -2.17 6.02 3.70
N SER A 32 -2.54 4.79 3.30
CA SER A 32 -1.76 3.96 2.38
C SER A 32 -2.42 3.90 1.02
N ILE A 33 -1.61 4.07 -0.03
CA ILE A 33 -1.99 3.91 -1.43
C ILE A 33 -1.02 2.91 -2.06
N HIS A 34 -1.53 1.74 -2.43
CA HIS A 34 -0.76 0.72 -3.12
C HIS A 34 -1.29 0.54 -4.53
N VAL A 35 -0.54 0.98 -5.52
CA VAL A 35 -0.85 0.74 -6.94
C VAL A 35 -0.05 -0.48 -7.39
N VAL A 36 -0.75 -1.52 -7.83
CA VAL A 36 -0.16 -2.74 -8.36
C VAL A 36 -0.51 -2.89 -9.83
N GLU A 37 0.48 -3.19 -10.64
CA GLU A 37 0.34 -3.63 -12.03
C GLU A 37 0.69 -5.11 -12.09
N VAL A 38 -0.15 -5.89 -12.77
CA VAL A 38 0.00 -7.34 -12.93
C VAL A 38 0.05 -7.64 -14.41
N GLN A 39 1.21 -8.12 -14.86
CA GLN A 39 1.44 -8.55 -16.24
C GLN A 39 1.40 -10.08 -16.27
N GLU A 40 0.38 -10.65 -16.90
CA GLU A 40 0.21 -12.10 -16.99
C GLU A 40 1.08 -12.66 -18.12
N LYS A 41 1.87 -13.70 -17.82
CA LYS A 41 2.61 -14.40 -18.88
C LYS A 41 1.65 -15.32 -19.64
N SER A 42 1.94 -15.59 -20.91
CA SER A 42 1.07 -16.34 -21.83
C SER A 42 0.67 -17.75 -21.40
N SER A 43 1.37 -18.36 -20.43
CA SER A 43 1.00 -19.66 -19.85
C SER A 43 -0.02 -19.56 -18.70
N GLY A 44 -0.29 -18.36 -18.17
CA GLY A 44 -1.15 -18.12 -17.00
C GLY A 44 -0.61 -18.66 -15.67
N ARG A 45 0.57 -19.31 -15.66
CA ARG A 45 1.16 -19.94 -14.46
C ARG A 45 2.07 -19.03 -13.66
N THR A 46 2.39 -17.87 -14.20
CA THR A 46 3.29 -16.89 -13.61
C THR A 46 2.85 -15.49 -14.03
N ALA A 47 2.96 -14.54 -13.13
CA ALA A 47 2.72 -13.14 -13.43
C ALA A 47 3.85 -12.28 -12.87
N HIS A 48 4.12 -11.17 -13.55
CA HIS A 48 5.03 -10.13 -13.09
C HIS A 48 4.23 -9.06 -12.37
N TYR A 49 4.59 -8.78 -11.11
CA TYR A 49 3.92 -7.83 -10.25
C TYR A 49 4.82 -6.62 -10.04
N LYS A 50 4.29 -5.43 -10.33
CA LYS A 50 4.95 -4.16 -10.04
C LYS A 50 4.11 -3.39 -9.03
N LEU A 51 4.63 -3.24 -7.82
CA LEU A 51 3.96 -2.57 -6.71
C LEU A 51 4.62 -1.21 -6.46
N THR A 52 3.85 -0.14 -6.55
CA THR A 52 4.25 1.21 -6.14
C THR A 52 3.39 1.62 -4.95
N SER A 53 4.01 1.85 -3.80
CA SER A 53 3.32 2.14 -2.55
C SER A 53 3.70 3.50 -2.01
N THR A 54 2.70 4.29 -1.64
CA THR A 54 2.86 5.57 -0.95
C THR A 54 2.12 5.50 0.37
N VAL A 55 2.84 5.75 1.46
CA VAL A 55 2.23 5.95 2.78
C VAL A 55 2.36 7.42 3.13
N MET A 56 1.26 8.02 3.57
CA MET A 56 1.20 9.36 4.13
C MET A 56 0.90 9.25 5.62
N LEU A 57 1.76 9.86 6.42
CA LEU A 57 1.59 9.97 7.86
C LEU A 57 1.45 11.44 8.23
N TRP A 58 0.38 11.74 8.95
CA TRP A 58 0.17 13.04 9.56
C TRP A 58 -0.05 12.89 11.05
N LEU A 59 0.68 13.66 11.84
CA LEU A 59 0.62 13.71 13.29
C LEU A 59 0.59 15.17 13.74
N GLN A 60 -0.34 15.49 14.62
CA GLN A 60 -0.42 16.77 15.29
C GLN A 60 -0.53 16.53 16.80
N THR A 61 0.39 17.11 17.57
CA THR A 61 0.34 17.09 19.03
C THR A 61 0.34 18.49 19.60
N THR A 62 -0.44 18.72 20.65
CA THR A 62 -0.45 19.97 21.40
C THR A 62 -0.21 19.66 22.87
N LYS A 63 0.96 20.04 23.38
CA LYS A 63 1.37 19.85 24.78
C LYS A 63 1.98 21.14 25.32
N THR A 64 1.81 21.40 26.61
CA THR A 64 2.25 22.66 27.26
C THR A 64 3.76 22.91 27.11
N GLY A 65 4.60 21.86 27.17
CA GLY A 65 6.06 22.01 27.09
C GLY A 65 6.62 22.11 25.66
N SER A 66 5.93 21.56 24.66
CA SER A 66 6.39 21.54 23.26
C SER A 66 5.60 22.48 22.35
N GLY A 67 4.56 23.14 22.87
CA GLY A 67 3.59 23.86 22.05
C GLY A 67 2.84 22.92 21.09
N THR A 68 2.51 23.44 19.91
CA THR A 68 1.92 22.67 18.82
C THR A 68 3.01 22.16 17.89
N MET A 69 3.07 20.85 17.70
CA MET A 69 3.97 20.18 16.77
C MET A 69 3.14 19.49 15.68
N ASN A 70 3.50 19.76 14.43
CA ASN A 70 2.93 19.13 13.25
C ASN A 70 4.03 18.36 12.54
N LEU A 71 3.84 17.05 12.36
CA LEU A 71 4.71 16.20 11.57
C LEU A 71 3.87 15.59 10.46
N GLY A 72 4.17 15.94 9.22
CA GLY A 72 3.49 15.42 8.04
C GLY A 72 4.51 15.04 6.99
N GLY A 73 4.28 13.92 6.32
CA GLY A 73 5.14 13.49 5.25
C GLY A 73 4.55 12.31 4.50
N SER A 74 5.20 11.97 3.40
CA SER A 74 4.90 10.78 2.62
C SER A 74 6.18 10.06 2.24
N LEU A 75 6.16 8.74 2.24
CA LEU A 75 7.22 7.91 1.69
C LEU A 75 6.65 7.08 0.54
N THR A 76 7.30 7.13 -0.62
CA THR A 76 6.97 6.31 -1.78
C THR A 76 8.08 5.32 -2.05
N ARG A 77 7.73 4.03 -2.22
CA ARG A 77 8.65 2.95 -2.57
C ARG A 77 8.05 2.11 -3.69
N GLN A 78 8.93 1.44 -4.44
CA GLN A 78 8.56 0.55 -5.52
C GLN A 78 9.27 -0.79 -5.35
N MET A 79 8.59 -1.87 -5.75
CA MET A 79 9.19 -3.19 -5.88
C MET A 79 8.56 -3.93 -7.06
N GLU A 80 9.32 -4.85 -7.62
CA GLU A 80 8.89 -5.73 -8.71
C GLU A 80 9.21 -7.18 -8.36
N LYS A 81 8.32 -8.11 -8.70
CA LYS A 81 8.51 -9.54 -8.41
C LYS A 81 7.74 -10.43 -9.38
N ASP A 82 8.39 -11.50 -9.84
CA ASP A 82 7.70 -12.60 -10.53
C ASP A 82 7.22 -13.61 -9.48
N GLU A 83 5.94 -13.98 -9.53
CA GLU A 83 5.36 -15.02 -8.66
C GLU A 83 4.57 -16.03 -9.50
N THR A 84 4.51 -17.27 -9.00
CA THR A 84 3.66 -18.30 -9.59
C THR A 84 2.20 -18.03 -9.27
N VAL A 85 1.32 -18.41 -10.19
CA VAL A 85 -0.13 -18.32 -10.05
C VAL A 85 -0.69 -19.73 -10.07
N SER A 86 -1.34 -20.11 -8.98
CA SER A 86 -1.97 -21.42 -8.80
C SER A 86 -3.21 -21.29 -7.89
N GLU A 87 -4.00 -22.36 -7.75
CA GLU A 87 -5.11 -22.38 -6.79
C GLU A 87 -4.64 -22.15 -5.35
N SER A 88 -3.46 -22.64 -5.00
CA SER A 88 -2.84 -22.43 -3.68
C SER A 88 -2.20 -21.05 -3.51
N SER A 89 -1.95 -20.33 -4.61
CA SER A 89 -1.33 -19.01 -4.62
C SER A 89 -1.98 -18.10 -5.68
N PRO A 90 -3.25 -17.69 -5.48
CA PRO A 90 -3.96 -16.84 -6.43
C PRO A 90 -3.41 -15.41 -6.42
N HIS A 91 -3.76 -14.61 -7.43
CA HIS A 91 -3.27 -13.23 -7.56
C HIS A 91 -3.50 -12.38 -6.30
N ILE A 92 -4.65 -12.50 -5.65
CA ILE A 92 -4.95 -11.75 -4.42
C ILE A 92 -3.97 -12.11 -3.31
N ALA A 93 -3.60 -13.38 -3.17
CA ALA A 93 -2.62 -13.82 -2.16
C ALA A 93 -1.21 -13.29 -2.49
N ASN A 94 -0.81 -13.33 -3.77
CA ASN A 94 0.47 -12.76 -4.22
C ASN A 94 0.54 -11.26 -3.95
N ILE A 95 -0.49 -10.51 -4.34
CA ILE A 95 -0.60 -9.06 -4.12
C ILE A 95 -0.62 -8.75 -2.62
N GLY A 96 -1.38 -9.50 -1.83
CA GLY A 96 -1.47 -9.33 -0.38
C GLY A 96 -0.12 -9.46 0.31
N ARG A 97 0.67 -10.49 -0.05
CA ARG A 97 2.04 -10.66 0.47
C ARG A 97 2.96 -9.50 0.10
N LEU A 98 2.88 -9.00 -1.14
CA LEU A 98 3.69 -7.85 -1.58
C LEU A 98 3.32 -6.57 -0.84
N VAL A 99 2.01 -6.31 -0.64
CA VAL A 99 1.52 -5.15 0.11
C VAL A 99 1.93 -5.23 1.57
N GLU A 100 1.77 -6.38 2.22
CA GLU A 100 2.19 -6.62 3.60
C GLU A 100 3.69 -6.40 3.79
N GLU A 101 4.52 -6.99 2.91
CA GLU A 101 5.97 -6.82 2.95
C GLU A 101 6.37 -5.35 2.76
N MET A 102 5.69 -4.62 1.87
CA MET A 102 5.98 -3.22 1.61
C MET A 102 5.56 -2.30 2.75
N GLU A 103 4.36 -2.48 3.31
CA GLU A 103 3.90 -1.72 4.48
C GLU A 103 4.80 -1.93 5.70
N ASN A 104 5.26 -3.17 5.96
CA ASN A 104 6.16 -3.44 7.07
C ASN A 104 7.57 -2.82 6.91
N LYS A 105 7.96 -2.49 5.68
CA LYS A 105 9.27 -1.86 5.35
C LYS A 105 9.21 -0.34 5.28
N ILE A 106 8.02 0.26 5.23
CA ILE A 106 7.80 1.71 5.24
C ILE A 106 7.71 2.18 6.69
#